data_AF-A0A965P847-F1
#
_entry.id   AF-A0A965P847-F1
#
_cell.length_a   1.000
_cell.length_b   1.000
_cell.length_c   1.000
_cell.angle_alpha   90.00
_cell.angle_beta   90.00
_cell.angle_gamma   90.00
#
_symmetry.space_group_name_H-M   'P 1'
#
loop_
_entity.id
_entity.type
_entity.pdbx_description
1 polymer ?
#
loop_
_entity_poly.entity_id
_entity_poly.type
_entity_poly.pdbx_seq_one_letter_code
_entity_poly.pdbx_strand_id
1 'polypeptide(L)' 'MSETIQKLLDAVDAWKDEDDKFVAGNNAAGTRARKALQEVAKAVKERRTEITEEKNARKEAKAS' A
#
# COMPACT_ATOMS: atom_id res chain seq x y z
N MET A 1 11.96 -8.63 -3.00
CA MET A 1 11.16 -7.48 -2.51
C MET A 1 10.10 -8.05 -1.58
N SER A 2 9.82 -7.44 -0.42
CA SER A 2 8.74 -7.93 0.47
C SER A 2 7.41 -7.89 -0.29
N GLU A 3 6.56 -8.89 -0.11
CA GLU A 3 5.25 -9.00 -0.78
C GLU A 3 4.41 -7.73 -0.59
N THR A 4 4.44 -7.14 0.60
CA THR A 4 3.71 -5.91 0.94
C THR A 4 4.30 -4.67 0.25
N ILE A 5 5.60 -4.68 -0.06
CA ILE A 5 6.21 -3.62 -0.88
C ILE A 5 5.71 -3.73 -2.32
N GLN A 6 5.59 -4.94 -2.88
CA GLN A 6 5.05 -5.11 -4.22
C GLN A 6 3.59 -4.64 -4.28
N LYS A 7 2.75 -5.03 -3.31
CA LYS A 7 1.35 -4.58 -3.20
C LYS A 7 1.22 -3.06 -3.14
N LEU A 8 2.14 -2.38 -2.45
CA LEU A 8 2.19 -0.92 -2.40
C LEU A 8 2.48 -0.32 -3.77
N LEU A 9 3.50 -0.82 -4.47
CA LEU A 9 3.88 -0.32 -5.79
C LEU A 9 2.75 -0.52 -6.79
N ASP A 10 2.18 -1.73 -6.84
CA ASP A 10 1.07 -2.06 -7.74
C ASP A 10 -0.15 -1.15 -7.50
N ALA A 11 -0.48 -0.88 -6.23
CA ALA A 11 -1.61 -0.01 -5.89
C ALA A 11 -1.35 1.47 -6.22
N VAL A 12 -0.10 1.93 -6.09
CA VAL A 12 0.29 3.29 -6.49
C VAL A 12 0.26 3.45 -8.00
N ASP A 13 0.78 2.47 -8.75
CA ASP A 13 0.76 2.48 -10.22
C ASP A 13 -0.68 2.46 -10.73
N ALA A 14 -1.54 1.60 -10.16
CA ALA A 14 -2.95 1.56 -10.49
C ALA A 14 -3.69 2.87 -10.17
N TRP A 15 -3.34 3.54 -9.05
CA TRP A 15 -3.91 4.85 -8.73
C TRP A 15 -3.52 5.88 -9.78
N LYS A 16 -2.23 5.99 -10.13
CA LYS A 16 -1.72 6.96 -11.10
C LYS A 16 -2.42 6.82 -12.45
N ASP A 17 -2.54 5.59 -12.96
CA ASP A 17 -3.19 5.32 -14.24
C ASP A 17 -4.69 5.69 -14.24
N GLU A 18 -5.39 5.45 -13.14
CA GLU A 18 -6.81 5.81 -13.03
C GLU A 18 -7.02 7.31 -12.73
N ASP A 19 -6.07 7.95 -12.05
CA ASP A 19 -6.09 9.40 -11.80
C ASP A 19 -5.91 10.17 -13.11
N ASP A 20 -4.95 9.78 -13.96
CA ASP A 20 -4.75 10.37 -15.29
C ASP A 20 -6.03 10.27 -16.14
N LYS A 21 -6.70 9.10 -16.12
CA LYS A 21 -7.98 8.90 -16.81
C LYS A 21 -9.10 9.75 -16.23
N PHE A 22 -9.14 9.90 -14.90
CA PHE A 22 -10.14 10.70 -14.22
C PHE A 22 -9.99 12.18 -14.54
N VAL A 23 -8.76 12.71 -14.47
CA VAL A 23 -8.43 14.10 -14.85
C VAL A 23 -8.76 14.35 -16.33
N ALA A 24 -8.61 13.34 -17.19
CA ALA A 24 -9.05 13.38 -18.59
C ALA A 24 -10.58 13.30 -18.78
N GLY A 25 -11.38 13.29 -17.70
CA GLY A 25 -12.85 13.36 -17.73
C GLY A 25 -13.57 12.01 -17.57
N ASN A 26 -12.86 10.91 -17.33
CA ASN A 26 -13.50 9.61 -17.08
C ASN A 26 -13.97 9.48 -15.62
N ASN A 27 -15.23 9.81 -15.35
CA ASN A 27 -15.82 9.71 -14.01
C ASN A 27 -15.75 8.31 -13.37
N ALA A 28 -15.79 7.24 -14.17
CA ALA A 28 -15.68 5.87 -13.64
C ALA A 28 -14.26 5.58 -13.12
N ALA A 29 -13.24 6.18 -13.73
CA ALA A 29 -11.86 6.07 -13.28
C ALA A 29 -11.67 6.70 -11.88
N GLY A 30 -12.41 7.76 -11.54
CA GLY A 30 -12.38 8.34 -10.20
C GLY A 30 -12.82 7.39 -9.08
N THR A 31 -13.72 6.45 -9.36
CA THR A 31 -14.07 5.39 -8.39
C THR A 31 -12.94 4.37 -8.26
N ARG A 32 -12.25 4.03 -9.36
CA ARG A 32 -11.11 3.10 -9.33
C ARG A 32 -9.89 3.71 -8.66
N ALA A 33 -9.59 4.98 -8.94
CA ALA A 33 -8.52 5.74 -8.28
C ALA A 33 -8.70 5.76 -6.75
N ARG A 34 -9.91 6.06 -6.27
CA ARG A 34 -10.22 6.01 -4.82
C ARG A 34 -10.04 4.62 -4.23
N LYS A 35 -10.43 3.57 -4.96
CA LYS A 35 -10.22 2.19 -4.51
C LYS A 35 -8.73 1.84 -4.44
N ALA A 36 -7.95 2.22 -5.44
CA ALA A 36 -6.49 2.02 -5.44
C ALA A 36 -5.83 2.73 -4.24
N LEU A 37 -6.23 3.98 -3.94
CA LEU A 37 -5.77 4.70 -2.74
C LEU A 37 -6.14 3.99 -1.42
N GLN A 38 -7.30 3.32 -1.35
CA GLN A 38 -7.65 2.50 -0.18
C GLN A 38 -6.73 1.30 -0.02
N GLU A 39 -6.35 0.63 -1.12
CA GLU A 39 -5.38 -0.47 -1.09
C GLU A 39 -3.98 0.02 -0.69
N VAL A 40 -3.55 1.19 -1.16
CA VAL A 40 -2.31 1.84 -0.67
C VAL A 40 -2.37 2.02 0.84
N ALA A 41 -3.45 2.61 1.37
CA ALA A 41 -3.59 2.86 2.80
C ALA A 41 -3.57 1.55 3.63
N LYS A 42 -4.14 0.46 3.11
CA LYS A 42 -4.11 -0.86 3.73
C LYS A 42 -2.69 -1.44 3.75
N ALA A 43 -2.01 -1.44 2.61
CA ALA A 43 -0.67 -2.00 2.48
C ALA A 43 0.38 -1.20 3.30
N VAL A 44 0.20 0.12 3.44
CA VAL A 44 1.03 0.95 4.35
C VAL A 44 0.88 0.49 5.79
N LYS A 45 -0.36 0.26 6.25
CA LYS A 45 -0.62 -0.21 7.62
C LYS A 45 -0.03 -1.59 7.87
N GLU A 46 -0.20 -2.51 6.91
CA GLU A 46 0.36 -3.87 6.95
C GLU A 46 1.89 -3.81 7.08
N ARG A 47 2.57 -3.05 6.20
CA ARG A 47 4.03 -2.92 6.26
C ARG A 47 4.51 -2.33 7.58
N ARG A 48 3.78 -1.35 8.13
CA ARG A 48 4.10 -0.75 9.44
C ARG A 48 4.00 -1.78 10.57
N THR A 49 2.98 -2.64 10.52
CA THR A 49 2.79 -3.72 11.51
C THR A 49 3.94 -4.72 11.42
N GLU A 50 4.29 -5.21 10.23
CA GLU A 50 5.42 -6.12 10.02
C GLU A 50 6.73 -5.58 10.61
N ILE A 51 7.04 -4.29 10.38
CA ILE A 51 8.23 -3.64 10.94
C ILE A 51 8.20 -3.65 12.47
N THR A 52 7.01 -3.44 13.04
CA THR A 52 6.84 -3.41 14.50
C THR A 52 7.03 -4.79 15.10
N GLU A 53 6.44 -5.81 14.48
CA GLU A 53 6.59 -7.21 14.88
C GLU A 53 8.04 -7.66 14.79
N GLU A 54 8.72 -7.37 13.69
CA GLU A 54 10.14 -7.70 13.52
C GLU A 54 11.02 -7.01 14.57
N LYS A 55 10.76 -5.74 14.87
CA LYS A 55 11.46 -5.02 15.94
C LYS A 55 11.23 -5.68 17.31
N ASN A 56 10.00 -6.11 17.60
CA ASN A 56 9.67 -6.74 18.88
C ASN A 56 10.31 -8.13 18.99
N ALA A 57 10.25 -8.96 17.94
CA ALA A 57 10.92 -10.26 17.89
C ALA A 57 12.44 -10.12 18.08
N ARG A 58 13.08 -9.11 17.47
CA ARG A 58 14.51 -8.81 17.67
C ARG A 58 14.83 -8.37 19.11
N LYS A 59 13.88 -7.75 19.83
CA LYS A 59 14.07 -7.39 21.25
C LYS A 59 13.95 -8.62 22.15
N GLU A 60 12.96 -9.46 21.92
CA GLU A 60 12.74 -10.70 22.67
C GLU A 60 13.91 -11.68 22.52
N ALA A 61 14.40 -11.86 21.29
CA ALA A 61 15.55 -12.71 21.00
C ALA A 61 16.87 -12.23 21.64
N LYS A 62 16.97 -10.95 22.02
CA LYS A 62 18.13 -10.38 22.74
C LYS A 62 18.01 -10.49 24.26
N ALA A 63 16.81 -10.75 24.76
CA ALA A 63 16.52 -10.85 26.19
C ALA A 63 16.49 -12.30 26.69
N SER A 64 16.53 -13.28 25.77
CA SER A 64 16.69 -14.72 26.03
C SER A 64 18.14 -15.14 25.87
#